data_AF-A0A7S3W238-F1
#
_entry.id   AF-A0A7S3W238-F1
#
_cell.length_a   1.000
_cell.length_b   1.000
_cell.length_c   1.000
_cell.angle_alpha   90.00
_cell.angle_beta   90.00
_cell.angle_gamma   90.00
#
_symmetry.space_group_name_H-M   'P 1'
#
loop_
_entity.id
_entity.type
_entity.pdbx_description
1 polymer ?
#
loop_
_entity_poly.entity_id
_entity_poly.type
_entity_poly.pdbx_seq_one_letter_code
_entity_poly.pdbx_strand_id
1 'polypeptide(L)'
;VSHPPKNTMFCCMNDAAAAVSTDYEVRTSLSLACPPEKALKLLKEGNLRYTDASGQQVRKGGPEQRKAFVENGQKPMAVVFGCADSRAPIDTIFDALPGDLFILRNAGNTCTRAEGSMVGSIEYAISHLDSKLILVLGHTKCGAIAGATKTMLAQKEKKDCSCLAKGSSALDILLDGLVPVAKQAADENPGAAEAEIATKAVHVNVFHTICRLFSY
;
A
#
# COMPACT_ATOMS: atom_id res chain seq x y z
N VAL A 1 -9.17 -26.03 57.51
CA VAL A 1 -7.89 -25.94 56.78
C VAL A 1 -8.01 -26.85 55.57
N SER A 2 -8.45 -26.29 54.44
CA SER A 2 -8.86 -27.03 53.24
C SER A 2 -7.96 -26.65 52.06
N HIS A 3 -7.32 -27.68 51.53
CA HIS A 3 -6.49 -27.80 50.31
C HIS A 3 -6.85 -26.88 49.12
N PRO A 4 -5.85 -26.37 48.37
CA PRO A 4 -6.02 -25.86 47.00
C PRO A 4 -5.75 -26.98 45.96
N PRO A 5 -5.78 -26.69 44.64
CA PRO A 5 -6.92 -26.31 43.81
C PRO A 5 -7.33 -27.48 42.89
N LYS A 6 -8.56 -27.50 42.37
CA LYS A 6 -8.95 -28.42 41.29
C LYS A 6 -9.29 -27.64 40.02
N ASN A 7 -8.33 -27.65 39.10
CA ASN A 7 -8.45 -27.71 37.65
C ASN A 7 -9.44 -26.74 36.97
N THR A 8 -8.90 -25.68 36.38
CA THR A 8 -9.56 -24.98 35.26
C THR A 8 -9.36 -25.82 33.99
N MET A 9 -10.40 -26.51 33.53
CA MET A 9 -10.45 -27.09 32.19
C MET A 9 -10.89 -25.99 31.21
N PHE A 10 -10.03 -25.67 30.23
CA PHE A 10 -10.41 -24.83 29.09
C PHE A 10 -10.75 -25.77 27.92
N CYS A 11 -12.02 -25.80 27.54
CA CYS A 11 -12.49 -26.52 26.36
C CYS A 11 -12.39 -25.59 25.15
N CYS A 12 -11.39 -25.80 24.27
CA CYS A 12 -11.41 -25.22 22.93
C CYS A 12 -12.41 -25.99 22.06
N MET A 13 -13.70 -25.71 22.23
CA MET A 13 -14.67 -25.99 21.17
C MET A 13 -14.57 -24.84 20.15
N ASN A 14 -13.94 -25.16 19.03
CA ASN A 14 -13.81 -24.29 17.88
C ASN A 14 -15.15 -24.25 17.13
N ASP A 15 -16.12 -23.53 17.68
CA ASP A 15 -17.37 -23.15 17.01
C ASP A 15 -17.43 -21.63 16.93
N ALA A 16 -16.78 -21.06 15.92
CA ALA A 16 -17.08 -19.72 15.47
C ALA A 16 -16.83 -19.64 13.97
N ALA A 17 -17.89 -19.77 13.17
CA ALA A 17 -17.97 -18.94 11.98
C ALA A 17 -17.79 -17.49 12.48
N ALA A 18 -16.70 -16.83 12.08
CA ALA A 18 -16.41 -15.48 12.53
C ALA A 18 -17.63 -14.60 12.23
N ALA A 19 -18.32 -14.14 13.27
CA ALA A 19 -19.50 -13.30 13.11
C ALA A 19 -19.08 -12.01 12.40
N VAL A 20 -19.69 -11.74 11.24
CA VAL A 20 -19.49 -10.48 10.51
C VAL A 20 -19.94 -9.33 11.43
N SER A 21 -19.02 -8.46 11.80
CA SER A 21 -19.31 -7.33 12.69
C SER A 21 -19.85 -6.16 11.87
N THR A 22 -21.03 -5.67 12.25
CA THR A 22 -21.57 -4.38 11.77
C THR A 22 -21.15 -3.21 12.66
N ASP A 23 -20.41 -3.49 13.74
CA ASP A 23 -19.98 -2.50 14.73
C ASP A 23 -18.65 -1.89 14.26
N TYR A 24 -18.75 -0.94 13.33
CA TYR A 24 -17.60 -0.17 12.86
C TYR A 24 -17.94 1.32 12.78
N GLU A 25 -16.96 2.16 13.10
CA GLU A 25 -17.11 3.61 13.01
C GLU A 25 -17.09 4.06 11.54
N VAL A 26 -18.14 4.76 11.09
CA VAL A 26 -18.10 5.49 9.81
C VAL A 26 -17.31 6.79 10.01
N ARG A 27 -16.12 6.86 9.42
CA ARG A 27 -15.21 8.00 9.61
C ARG A 27 -15.55 9.19 8.70
N THR A 28 -16.12 10.24 9.28
CA THR A 28 -16.51 11.48 8.57
C THR A 28 -15.74 12.68 9.11
N SER A 29 -15.96 13.89 8.55
CA SER A 29 -15.33 15.11 9.08
C SER A 29 -15.65 15.37 10.56
N LEU A 30 -16.74 14.82 11.08
CA LEU A 30 -17.14 14.89 12.49
C LEU A 30 -16.32 13.97 13.40
N SER A 31 -15.65 12.95 12.85
CA SER A 31 -14.79 12.05 13.61
C SER A 31 -13.52 12.76 14.07
N LEU A 32 -12.98 12.34 15.23
CA LEU A 32 -11.63 12.71 15.62
C LEU A 32 -10.60 12.10 14.65
N ALA A 33 -9.46 12.78 14.50
CA ALA A 33 -8.33 12.26 13.75
C ALA A 33 -7.91 10.89 14.32
N CYS A 34 -7.62 9.92 13.45
CA CYS A 34 -7.10 8.64 13.91
C CYS A 34 -5.61 8.80 14.24
N PRO A 35 -5.15 8.44 15.45
CA PRO A 35 -3.73 8.39 15.75
C PRO A 35 -2.99 7.43 14.80
N PRO A 36 -1.78 7.77 14.31
CA PRO A 36 -1.03 6.93 13.38
C PRO A 36 -0.81 5.50 13.88
N GLU A 37 -0.56 5.33 15.18
CA GLU A 37 -0.32 4.02 15.81
C GLU A 37 -1.58 3.17 15.78
N LYS A 38 -2.75 3.78 16.00
CA LYS A 38 -4.05 3.11 15.89
C LYS A 38 -4.32 2.72 14.44
N ALA A 39 -4.11 3.62 13.49
CA ALA A 39 -4.27 3.33 12.07
C ALA A 39 -3.34 2.18 11.62
N LEU A 40 -2.06 2.23 11.99
CA LEU A 40 -1.09 1.18 11.67
C LEU A 40 -1.47 -0.18 12.28
N LYS A 41 -1.97 -0.20 13.51
CA LYS A 41 -2.47 -1.41 14.15
C LYS A 41 -3.63 -2.02 13.35
N LEU A 42 -4.64 -1.22 13.00
CA LEU A 42 -5.80 -1.67 12.21
C LEU A 42 -5.39 -2.22 10.84
N LEU A 43 -4.46 -1.54 10.15
CA LEU A 43 -3.91 -2.00 8.87
C LEU A 43 -3.18 -3.34 9.02
N LYS A 44 -2.35 -3.51 10.06
CA LYS A 44 -1.66 -4.79 10.31
C LYS A 44 -2.65 -5.93 10.61
N GLU A 45 -3.68 -5.67 11.39
CA GLU A 45 -4.72 -6.64 11.70
C GLU A 45 -5.54 -7.03 10.45
N GLY A 46 -5.89 -6.05 9.61
CA GLY A 46 -6.54 -6.30 8.32
C GLY A 46 -5.68 -7.15 7.38
N ASN A 47 -4.39 -6.80 7.25
CA ASN A 47 -3.45 -7.59 6.46
C ASN A 47 -3.29 -9.01 7.00
N LEU A 48 -3.24 -9.19 8.32
CA LEU A 48 -3.19 -10.53 8.93
C LEU A 48 -4.41 -11.36 8.52
N ARG A 49 -5.62 -10.80 8.60
CA ARG A 49 -6.86 -11.45 8.13
C ARG A 49 -6.84 -11.80 6.65
N TYR A 50 -6.31 -10.91 5.82
CA TYR A 50 -6.19 -11.17 4.39
C TYR A 50 -5.23 -12.33 4.08
N THR A 51 -4.13 -12.43 4.83
CA THR A 51 -3.12 -13.48 4.64
C THR A 51 -3.44 -14.79 5.34
N ASP A 52 -4.28 -14.78 6.37
CA ASP A 52 -4.76 -16.00 6.99
C ASP A 52 -5.75 -16.72 6.05
N ALA A 53 -5.80 -18.05 6.13
CA ALA A 53 -6.57 -18.88 5.21
C ALA A 53 -8.10 -18.67 5.30
N SER A 54 -8.59 -17.80 6.19
CA SER A 54 -10.02 -17.46 6.24
C SER A 54 -10.43 -16.60 5.05
N GLY A 55 -9.54 -15.71 4.58
CA GLY A 55 -9.80 -14.77 3.46
C GLY A 55 -11.09 -13.97 3.60
N GLN A 56 -11.72 -13.98 4.78
CA GLN A 56 -13.05 -13.44 5.00
C GLN A 56 -12.91 -11.98 5.38
N GLN A 57 -13.51 -11.12 4.57
CA GLN A 57 -13.84 -9.78 5.04
C GLN A 57 -14.86 -9.91 6.16
N VAL A 58 -14.48 -9.43 7.35
CA VAL A 58 -15.33 -9.47 8.54
C VAL A 58 -16.12 -8.18 8.73
N ARG A 59 -15.81 -7.15 7.93
CA ARG A 59 -16.47 -5.85 7.94
C ARG A 59 -17.36 -5.70 6.71
N LYS A 60 -18.55 -5.14 6.89
CA LYS A 60 -19.49 -4.90 5.80
C LYS A 60 -20.04 -3.48 5.82
N GLY A 61 -19.77 -2.73 4.76
CA GLY A 61 -20.35 -1.41 4.53
C GLY A 61 -21.84 -1.45 4.23
N GLY A 62 -22.52 -0.31 4.39
CA GLY A 62 -23.97 -0.20 4.17
C GLY A 62 -24.42 1.16 3.59
N PRO A 63 -25.70 1.30 3.24
CA PRO A 63 -26.26 2.56 2.73
C PRO A 63 -26.08 3.75 3.68
N GLU A 64 -26.14 3.53 4.99
CA GLU A 64 -25.97 4.58 6.00
C GLU A 64 -24.58 5.23 5.94
N GLN A 65 -23.54 4.45 5.64
CA GLN A 65 -22.20 4.97 5.42
C GLN A 65 -22.16 5.95 4.24
N ARG A 66 -22.84 5.63 3.14
CA ARG A 66 -22.88 6.52 1.96
C ARG A 66 -23.61 7.83 2.28
N LYS A 67 -24.74 7.75 3.00
CA LYS A 67 -25.48 8.94 3.43
C LYS A 67 -24.61 9.84 4.31
N ALA A 68 -23.92 9.26 5.29
CA ALA A 68 -23.01 10.00 6.16
C ALA A 68 -21.90 10.73 5.40
N PHE A 69 -21.35 10.13 4.33
CA PHE A 69 -20.34 10.79 3.49
C PHE A 69 -20.90 11.93 2.64
N VAL A 70 -22.14 11.82 2.17
CA VAL A 70 -22.80 12.92 1.42
C VAL A 70 -23.01 14.13 2.34
N GLU A 71 -23.42 13.89 3.59
CA GLU A 71 -23.73 14.95 4.54
C GLU A 71 -22.47 15.56 5.19
N ASN A 72 -21.51 14.70 5.56
CA ASN A 72 -20.42 15.08 6.46
C ASN A 72 -19.02 14.83 5.87
N GLY A 73 -18.93 14.45 4.59
CA GLY A 73 -17.65 14.12 3.96
C GLY A 73 -16.94 12.91 4.60
N GLN A 74 -15.69 12.69 4.19
CA GLN A 74 -14.86 11.59 4.68
C GLN A 74 -13.72 12.09 5.57
N LYS A 75 -13.25 11.25 6.49
CA LYS A 75 -12.03 11.49 7.27
C LYS A 75 -11.20 10.21 7.43
N PRO A 76 -10.48 9.80 6.36
CA PRO A 76 -9.72 8.57 6.34
C PRO A 76 -8.72 8.48 7.49
N MET A 77 -8.48 7.27 8.00
CA MET A 77 -7.50 7.04 9.06
C MET A 77 -6.06 7.07 8.53
N ALA A 78 -5.88 6.75 7.25
CA ALA A 78 -4.58 6.70 6.60
C ALA A 78 -4.69 6.96 5.10
N VAL A 79 -3.60 7.48 4.54
CA VAL A 79 -3.31 7.45 3.12
C VAL A 79 -2.59 6.14 2.82
N VAL A 80 -3.04 5.40 1.81
CA VAL A 80 -2.31 4.25 1.30
C VAL A 80 -1.91 4.50 -0.14
N PHE A 81 -0.61 4.56 -0.39
CA PHE A 81 -0.05 4.73 -1.73
C PHE A 81 0.52 3.41 -2.23
N GLY A 82 -0.10 2.82 -3.25
CA GLY A 82 0.27 1.50 -3.76
C GLY A 82 0.23 1.40 -5.28
N CYS A 83 0.48 0.19 -5.79
CA CYS A 83 0.51 -0.04 -7.23
C CYS A 83 -0.91 -0.15 -7.80
N ALA A 84 -1.10 0.23 -9.07
CA ALA A 84 -2.32 0.01 -9.85
C ALA A 84 -2.58 -1.48 -10.19
N ASP A 85 -1.70 -2.40 -9.81
CA ASP A 85 -1.84 -3.84 -10.04
C ASP A 85 -3.13 -4.40 -9.43
N SER A 86 -4.05 -4.89 -10.26
CA SER A 86 -5.37 -5.37 -9.83
C SER A 86 -5.32 -6.55 -8.86
N ARG A 87 -4.21 -7.27 -8.79
CA ARG A 87 -4.00 -8.41 -7.87
C ARG A 87 -3.65 -7.97 -6.46
N ALA A 88 -3.39 -6.67 -6.24
CA ALA A 88 -3.17 -6.06 -4.94
C ALA A 88 -4.32 -5.09 -4.58
N PRO A 89 -5.54 -5.59 -4.32
CA PRO A 89 -6.68 -4.77 -3.90
C PRO A 89 -6.46 -4.26 -2.47
N ILE A 90 -6.08 -2.98 -2.34
CA ILE A 90 -5.66 -2.37 -1.06
C ILE A 90 -6.74 -2.43 0.01
N ASP A 91 -7.98 -2.14 -0.36
CA ASP A 91 -9.15 -2.20 0.50
C ASP A 91 -9.41 -3.62 1.01
N THR A 92 -9.27 -4.64 0.16
CA THR A 92 -9.38 -6.04 0.58
C THR A 92 -8.20 -6.47 1.46
N ILE A 93 -6.97 -6.11 1.09
CA ILE A 93 -5.74 -6.45 1.84
C ILE A 93 -5.85 -5.94 3.28
N PHE A 94 -6.39 -4.74 3.48
CA PHE A 94 -6.49 -4.14 4.81
C PHE A 94 -7.84 -4.30 5.49
N ASP A 95 -8.76 -5.09 4.91
CA ASP A 95 -10.14 -5.24 5.41
C ASP A 95 -10.77 -3.86 5.72
N ALA A 96 -10.58 -2.93 4.78
CA ALA A 96 -11.00 -1.55 4.87
C ALA A 96 -12.34 -1.35 4.16
N LEU A 97 -13.16 -0.46 4.71
CA LEU A 97 -14.42 -0.04 4.11
C LEU A 97 -14.25 1.31 3.42
N PRO A 98 -15.19 1.71 2.54
CA PRO A 98 -15.18 3.05 1.95
C PRO A 98 -15.01 4.14 3.01
N GLY A 99 -14.13 5.11 2.76
CA GLY A 99 -13.84 6.22 3.68
C GLY A 99 -12.85 5.91 4.80
N ASP A 100 -12.46 4.64 5.01
CA ASP A 100 -11.38 4.32 5.96
C ASP A 100 -10.02 4.76 5.44
N LEU A 101 -9.76 4.54 4.15
CA LEU A 101 -8.47 4.79 3.52
C LEU A 101 -8.61 5.81 2.39
N PHE A 102 -7.67 6.73 2.31
CA PHE A 102 -7.45 7.55 1.13
C PHE A 102 -6.45 6.82 0.23
N ILE A 103 -6.96 6.12 -0.78
CA ILE A 103 -6.16 5.20 -1.59
C ILE A 103 -5.68 5.91 -2.86
N LEU A 104 -4.37 5.88 -3.09
CA LEU A 104 -3.72 6.37 -4.31
C LEU A 104 -3.01 5.21 -5.00
N ARG A 105 -3.16 5.14 -6.33
CA ARG A 105 -2.61 4.04 -7.12
C ARG A 105 -2.08 4.51 -8.47
N ASN A 106 -0.84 4.14 -8.78
CA ASN A 106 -0.23 4.23 -10.11
C ASN A 106 0.66 3.00 -10.38
N ALA A 107 1.12 2.82 -11.62
CA ALA A 107 1.95 1.68 -11.97
C ALA A 107 3.31 1.78 -11.26
N GLY A 108 3.59 0.83 -10.36
CA GLY A 108 4.84 0.81 -9.59
C GLY A 108 4.88 1.72 -8.38
N ASN A 109 3.75 2.27 -7.88
CA ASN A 109 3.71 3.10 -6.66
C ASN A 109 4.78 4.21 -6.66
N THR A 110 4.90 4.90 -7.80
CA THR A 110 5.98 5.83 -8.17
C THR A 110 5.71 7.26 -7.73
N CYS A 111 6.75 7.96 -7.26
CA CYS A 111 6.68 9.38 -6.91
C CYS A 111 7.70 10.18 -7.74
N THR A 112 7.57 10.09 -9.06
CA THR A 112 8.42 10.80 -10.01
C THR A 112 7.96 12.25 -10.18
N ARG A 113 8.79 13.12 -10.77
CA ARG A 113 8.42 14.53 -11.02
C ARG A 113 7.20 14.68 -11.94
N ALA A 114 6.95 13.71 -12.82
CA ALA A 114 5.79 13.72 -13.71
C ALA A 114 4.46 13.45 -12.96
N GLU A 115 4.55 12.94 -11.73
CA GLU A 115 3.39 12.48 -10.94
C GLU A 115 3.04 13.46 -9.81
N GLY A 116 3.18 14.76 -10.07
CA GLY A 116 2.81 15.81 -9.12
C GLY A 116 1.35 15.68 -8.63
N SER A 117 0.47 15.05 -9.40
CA SER A 117 -0.90 14.75 -8.98
C SER A 117 -0.97 13.77 -7.80
N MET A 118 -0.05 12.81 -7.69
CA MET A 118 0.01 11.87 -6.56
C MET A 118 0.43 12.61 -5.29
N VAL A 119 1.50 13.41 -5.37
CA VAL A 119 1.97 14.22 -4.24
C VAL A 119 0.90 15.19 -3.77
N GLY A 120 0.30 15.97 -4.68
CA GLY A 120 -0.78 16.90 -4.33
C GLY A 120 -2.01 16.20 -3.73
N SER A 121 -2.32 14.97 -4.15
CA SER A 121 -3.40 14.18 -3.54
C SER A 121 -3.06 13.72 -2.13
N ILE A 122 -1.79 13.39 -1.85
CA ILE A 122 -1.30 13.07 -0.51
C ILE A 122 -1.36 14.31 0.39
N GLU A 123 -0.89 15.46 -0.09
CA GLU A 123 -0.98 16.75 0.61
C GLU A 123 -2.42 17.14 0.91
N TYR A 124 -3.34 16.90 -0.03
CA TYR A 124 -4.77 17.10 0.19
C TYR A 124 -5.28 16.21 1.32
N ALA A 125 -4.95 14.92 1.33
CA ALA A 125 -5.40 14.01 2.38
C ALA A 125 -4.83 14.35 3.76
N ILE A 126 -3.58 14.82 3.84
CA ILE A 126 -2.98 15.29 5.09
C ILE A 126 -3.65 16.59 5.56
N SER A 127 -3.71 17.59 4.68
CA SER A 127 -4.04 18.97 5.06
C SER A 127 -5.54 19.22 5.16
N HIS A 128 -6.34 18.55 4.31
CA HIS A 128 -7.79 18.77 4.21
C HIS A 128 -8.60 17.62 4.82
N LEU A 129 -8.12 16.37 4.72
CA LEU A 129 -8.82 15.21 5.29
C LEU A 129 -8.22 14.74 6.62
N ASP A 130 -7.19 15.43 7.13
CA ASP A 130 -6.59 15.22 8.45
C ASP A 130 -6.06 13.78 8.66
N SER A 131 -5.67 13.10 7.58
CA SER A 131 -5.05 11.76 7.63
C SER A 131 -3.64 11.84 8.18
N LYS A 132 -3.35 11.10 9.25
CA LYS A 132 -2.08 11.21 9.99
C LYS A 132 -1.03 10.16 9.67
N LEU A 133 -1.42 9.09 8.97
CA LEU A 133 -0.52 8.01 8.55
C LEU A 133 -0.47 7.96 7.03
N ILE A 134 0.73 7.90 6.46
CA ILE A 134 0.96 7.50 5.06
C ILE A 134 1.62 6.13 5.06
N LEU A 135 1.02 5.18 4.35
CA LEU A 135 1.59 3.86 4.11
C LEU A 135 1.92 3.70 2.62
N VAL A 136 3.18 3.39 2.30
CA VAL A 136 3.60 3.02 0.94
C VAL A 136 3.61 1.49 0.84
N LEU A 137 2.80 0.95 -0.07
CA LEU A 137 2.61 -0.49 -0.25
C LEU A 137 3.23 -0.97 -1.57
N GLY A 138 4.31 -1.75 -1.46
CA GLY A 138 4.85 -2.54 -2.57
C GLY A 138 4.17 -3.91 -2.68
N HIS A 139 4.34 -4.57 -3.83
CA HIS A 139 3.90 -5.95 -4.02
C HIS A 139 4.88 -6.74 -4.89
N THR A 140 4.94 -8.05 -4.68
CA THR A 140 5.82 -8.94 -5.45
C THR A 140 5.38 -9.00 -6.92
N LYS A 141 6.34 -9.34 -7.80
CA LYS A 141 6.12 -9.48 -9.26
C LYS A 141 5.45 -8.25 -9.89
N CYS A 142 5.86 -7.05 -9.48
CA CYS A 142 5.36 -5.79 -10.04
C CYS A 142 5.79 -5.60 -11.49
N GLY A 143 4.81 -5.43 -12.39
CA GLY A 143 5.05 -5.28 -13.82
C GLY A 143 5.86 -4.04 -14.18
N ALA A 144 5.60 -2.90 -13.52
CA ALA A 144 6.34 -1.65 -13.75
C ALA A 144 7.81 -1.78 -13.33
N ILE A 145 8.08 -2.40 -12.19
CA ILE A 145 9.44 -2.65 -11.70
C ILE A 145 10.18 -3.64 -12.60
N ALA A 146 9.52 -4.70 -13.04
CA ALA A 146 10.10 -5.64 -14.01
C ALA A 146 10.42 -4.93 -15.34
N GLY A 147 9.50 -4.09 -15.84
CA GLY A 147 9.72 -3.27 -17.03
C GLY A 147 10.93 -2.34 -16.89
N ALA A 148 11.01 -1.61 -15.77
CA ALA A 148 12.14 -0.72 -15.49
C ALA A 148 13.47 -1.46 -15.35
N THR A 149 13.45 -2.69 -14.80
CA THR A 149 14.63 -3.55 -14.72
C THR A 149 15.13 -3.92 -16.12
N LYS A 150 14.22 -4.30 -17.04
CA LYS A 150 14.57 -4.55 -18.44
C LYS A 150 15.11 -3.30 -19.14
N THR A 151 14.47 -2.15 -18.94
CA THR A 151 14.94 -0.86 -19.46
C THR A 151 16.36 -0.56 -18.98
N MET A 152 16.63 -0.74 -17.69
CA MET A 152 17.96 -0.54 -17.10
C MET A 152 19.01 -1.47 -17.71
N LEU A 153 18.69 -2.75 -17.93
CA LEU A 153 19.61 -3.72 -18.54
C LEU A 153 19.91 -3.35 -20.00
N ALA A 154 18.88 -3.03 -20.79
CA ALA A 154 19.05 -2.61 -22.18
C ALA A 154 19.86 -1.31 -22.32
N GLN A 155 19.75 -0.39 -21.36
CA GLN A 155 20.57 0.83 -21.31
C GLN A 155 22.05 0.54 -20.98
N LYS A 156 22.35 -0.49 -20.14
CA LYS A 156 23.74 -0.90 -19.86
C LYS A 156 24.43 -1.46 -21.11
N GLU A 157 23.71 -2.19 -21.95
CA GLU A 157 24.23 -2.78 -23.20
C GLU A 157 24.51 -1.73 -24.29
N LYS A 158 23.76 -0.62 -24.30
CA LYS A 158 23.84 0.43 -25.33
C LYS A 158 24.82 1.58 -25.03
N LYS A 159 25.77 1.38 -24.10
CA LYS A 159 26.72 2.41 -23.62
C LYS A 159 27.54 3.15 -24.70
N ASP A 160 27.56 2.66 -25.96
CA ASP A 160 28.32 3.25 -27.07
C ASP A 160 27.49 4.10 -28.06
N CYS A 161 26.20 4.36 -27.83
CA CYS A 161 25.41 5.21 -28.74
C CYS A 161 24.76 6.38 -28.01
N SER A 162 25.24 7.60 -28.29
CA SER A 162 24.81 8.88 -27.70
C SER A 162 23.38 9.33 -28.07
N CYS A 163 22.57 8.44 -28.66
CA CYS A 163 21.19 8.69 -29.06
C CYS A 163 20.20 7.82 -28.28
N LEU A 164 20.30 7.77 -26.94
CA LEU A 164 19.19 7.29 -26.13
C LEU A 164 18.06 8.33 -26.24
N ALA A 165 17.12 8.06 -27.15
CA ALA A 165 15.91 8.83 -27.30
C ALA A 165 15.25 8.99 -25.93
N LYS A 166 15.03 10.24 -25.51
CA LYS A 166 14.14 10.55 -24.38
C LYS A 166 12.85 9.75 -24.57
N GLY A 167 12.36 9.13 -23.50
CA GLY A 167 11.15 8.31 -23.51
C GLY A 167 10.08 8.90 -24.42
N SER A 168 9.76 8.17 -25.49
CA SER A 168 8.90 8.67 -26.57
C SER A 168 7.42 8.58 -26.19
N SER A 169 7.11 7.84 -25.12
CA SER A 169 5.78 7.67 -24.56
C SER A 169 5.72 7.99 -23.07
N ALA A 170 4.51 8.21 -22.54
CA ALA A 170 4.27 8.33 -21.10
C ALA A 170 4.69 7.06 -20.33
N LEU A 171 4.59 5.89 -20.96
CA LEU A 171 5.08 4.64 -20.38
C LEU A 171 6.59 4.65 -20.24
N ASP A 172 7.33 5.08 -21.26
CA ASP A 172 8.79 5.14 -21.21
C ASP A 172 9.25 6.12 -20.12
N ILE A 173 8.59 7.27 -20.01
CA ILE A 173 8.87 8.25 -18.94
C ILE A 173 8.68 7.61 -17.56
N LEU A 174 7.63 6.82 -17.36
CA LEU A 174 7.38 6.10 -16.11
C LEU A 174 8.47 5.06 -15.82
N LEU A 175 8.82 4.24 -16.82
CA LEU A 175 9.84 3.20 -16.67
C LEU A 175 11.24 3.81 -16.43
N ASP A 176 11.58 4.87 -17.16
CA ASP A 176 12.82 5.63 -16.97
C ASP A 176 12.90 6.24 -15.56
N GLY A 177 11.78 6.73 -15.04
CA GLY A 177 11.69 7.21 -13.65
C GLY A 177 11.98 6.13 -12.60
N LEU A 178 11.79 4.86 -12.93
CA LEU A 178 12.06 3.70 -12.08
C LEU A 178 13.45 3.07 -12.29
N VAL A 179 14.18 3.45 -13.35
CA VAL A 179 15.54 2.94 -13.61
C VAL A 179 16.49 3.14 -12.43
N PRO A 180 16.51 4.28 -11.69
CA PRO A 180 17.38 4.44 -10.53
C PRO A 180 17.16 3.38 -9.44
N VAL A 181 15.91 2.95 -9.24
CA VAL A 181 15.53 1.91 -8.28
C VAL A 181 16.06 0.55 -8.73
N ALA A 182 15.85 0.20 -10.00
CA ALA A 182 16.37 -1.06 -10.57
C ALA A 182 17.90 -1.10 -10.55
N LYS A 183 18.55 0.03 -10.84
CA LYS A 183 20.00 0.17 -10.76
C LYS A 183 20.52 -0.05 -9.34
N GLN A 184 19.93 0.61 -8.35
CA GLN A 184 20.30 0.40 -6.95
C GLN A 184 20.12 -1.08 -6.55
N ALA A 185 19.03 -1.72 -6.95
CA ALA A 185 18.81 -3.14 -6.67
C ALA A 185 19.87 -4.06 -7.31
N ALA A 186 20.31 -3.75 -8.54
CA ALA A 186 21.37 -4.49 -9.22
C ALA A 186 22.75 -4.23 -8.58
N ASP A 187 23.02 -2.99 -8.16
CA ASP A 187 24.28 -2.63 -7.51
C ASP A 187 24.38 -3.27 -6.10
N GLU A 188 23.26 -3.40 -5.39
CA GLU A 188 23.14 -4.14 -4.12
C GLU A 188 23.12 -5.67 -4.29
N ASN A 189 22.97 -6.18 -5.52
CA ASN A 189 22.95 -7.61 -5.82
C ASN A 189 23.76 -7.96 -7.09
N PRO A 190 25.09 -7.81 -7.06
CA PRO A 190 25.93 -7.98 -8.24
C PRO A 190 25.85 -9.40 -8.82
N GLY A 191 25.69 -9.51 -10.14
CA GLY A 191 25.65 -10.79 -10.85
C GLY A 191 24.33 -11.55 -10.74
N ALA A 192 23.33 -11.01 -10.05
CA ALA A 192 22.01 -11.61 -9.93
C ALA A 192 21.25 -11.64 -11.27
N ALA A 193 20.35 -12.61 -11.42
CA ALA A 193 19.48 -12.70 -12.58
C ALA A 193 18.45 -11.56 -12.61
N GLU A 194 17.92 -11.23 -13.79
CA GLU A 194 16.92 -10.16 -13.98
C GLU A 194 15.75 -10.25 -12.98
N ALA A 195 15.21 -11.45 -12.78
CA ALA A 195 14.08 -11.68 -11.88
C ALA A 195 14.42 -11.40 -10.40
N GLU A 196 15.66 -11.67 -9.99
CA GLU A 196 16.15 -11.43 -8.63
C GLU A 196 16.38 -9.93 -8.42
N ILE A 197 16.94 -9.24 -9.41
CA ILE A 197 17.06 -7.78 -9.43
C ILE A 197 15.67 -7.15 -9.32
N ALA A 198 14.70 -7.59 -10.13
CA ALA A 198 13.34 -7.07 -10.10
C ALA A 198 12.66 -7.31 -8.73
N THR A 199 12.89 -8.46 -8.11
CA THR A 199 12.37 -8.76 -6.76
C THR A 199 12.96 -7.81 -5.72
N LYS A 200 14.28 -7.62 -5.73
CA LYS A 200 14.95 -6.68 -4.83
C LYS A 200 14.50 -5.23 -5.10
N ALA A 201 14.32 -4.87 -6.37
CA ALA A 201 13.88 -3.54 -6.79
C ALA A 201 12.50 -3.17 -6.26
N VAL A 202 11.58 -4.14 -6.08
CA VAL A 202 10.29 -3.87 -5.41
C VAL A 202 10.52 -3.31 -4.00
N HIS A 203 11.43 -3.92 -3.22
CA HIS A 203 11.72 -3.46 -1.86
C HIS A 203 12.41 -2.11 -1.86
N VAL A 204 13.42 -1.93 -2.71
CA VAL A 204 14.13 -0.65 -2.88
C VAL A 204 13.13 0.45 -3.25
N ASN A 205 12.18 0.15 -4.13
CA ASN A 205 11.19 1.11 -4.60
C ASN A 205 10.33 1.68 -3.47
N VAL A 206 9.89 0.85 -2.52
CA VAL A 206 9.07 1.30 -1.38
C VAL A 206 9.82 2.39 -0.60
N PHE A 207 11.07 2.12 -0.24
CA PHE A 207 11.90 3.10 0.47
C PHE A 207 12.23 4.32 -0.40
N HIS A 208 12.51 4.11 -1.69
CA HIS A 208 12.74 5.19 -2.63
C HIS A 208 11.54 6.14 -2.70
N THR A 209 10.33 5.62 -2.84
CA THR A 209 9.08 6.39 -2.84
C THR A 209 8.88 7.13 -1.51
N ILE A 210 9.14 6.48 -0.37
CA ILE A 210 9.07 7.14 0.95
C ILE A 210 10.05 8.33 1.01
N CYS A 211 11.31 8.13 0.64
CA CYS A 211 12.33 9.20 0.62
C CYS A 211 11.95 10.34 -0.32
N ARG A 212 11.35 10.02 -1.47
CA ARG A 212 10.86 11.02 -2.44
C ARG A 212 9.71 11.84 -1.86
N LEU A 213 8.79 11.23 -1.11
CA LEU A 213 7.70 11.96 -0.45
C LEU A 213 8.22 12.96 0.59
N PHE A 214 9.29 12.64 1.31
CA PHE A 214 9.95 13.58 2.24
C PHE A 214 10.66 14.75 1.56
N SER A 215 10.78 14.76 0.23
CA SER A 215 11.42 15.86 -0.52
C SER A 215 10.45 16.95 -0.97
N TYR A 216 9.17 16.82 -0.63
CA TYR A 216 8.11 17.81 -0.83
C TYR A 216 7.71 18.38 0.54
#